data_AF-A0A371HXE0-F1
#
_entry.id   AF-A0A371HXE0-F1
#
_cell.length_a   1.000
_cell.length_b   1.000
_cell.length_c   1.000
_cell.angle_alpha   90.00
_cell.angle_beta   90.00
_cell.angle_gamma   90.00
#
_symmetry.space_group_name_H-M   'P 1'
#
loop_
_entity.id
_entity.type
_entity.pdbx_description
1 polymer ?
#
loop_
_entity_poly.entity_id
_entity_poly.type
_entity_poly.pdbx_seq_one_letter_code
_entity_poly.pdbx_strand_id
1 'polypeptide(L)'
;KEKTGVDRLSLRQAIIFICATNRPDELDLEFVRAGRIDRRLYIGLPDAKQRVQIFGVHSSGKQLAEDVNFKELVFRTVGFSGADIRNLVNEAAIMSVRKGHSKIFQQDIIDVLDKQLLEGMGVLLTEEEQQKCEQKVSFEKKRLLAVHEAGHVVLAHLFPRFDWHAFSQLLPGGKETAISVFYPREDMVDQGYTTFGYMMMQMVVAHGGRCAERIVFGDDITDGGRDDLEKITKIAREMVISPQNKKLGLIALTKRVGLVDRPDSPDGELIRYRWDDPQVIPANMTLEVSELFTRELTRYIEETEELAMNALRNHRHILDLIARELLERSRITGLEIEEKLKELSPVMFEDFVKPFQINPDEEGPLPHNDSLRYQLPDLYPAPLHRLLAKA
;
A
#
# COMPACT_ATOMS: atom_id res chain seq x y z
N LYS A 1 -33.20 -24.96 -31.67
CA LYS A 1 -32.20 -23.87 -31.75
C LYS A 1 -32.94 -22.54 -31.70
N GLU A 2 -33.34 -22.11 -30.51
CA GLU A 2 -33.89 -20.77 -30.31
C GLU A 2 -32.77 -19.76 -30.57
N LYS A 3 -33.03 -18.86 -31.52
CA LYS A 3 -32.11 -17.80 -31.95
C LYS A 3 -32.41 -16.57 -31.10
N THR A 4 -31.45 -16.14 -30.30
CA THR A 4 -31.54 -14.94 -29.45
C THR A 4 -31.59 -13.67 -30.32
N GLY A 5 -32.33 -12.65 -29.85
CA GLY A 5 -32.79 -11.50 -30.64
C GLY A 5 -31.72 -10.55 -31.19
N VAL A 6 -30.44 -10.75 -30.89
CA VAL A 6 -29.34 -9.88 -31.37
C VAL A 6 -29.09 -10.08 -32.88
N ASP A 7 -29.34 -11.29 -33.40
CA ASP A 7 -29.08 -11.62 -34.81
C ASP A 7 -30.14 -11.08 -35.78
N ARG A 8 -31.20 -10.40 -35.30
CA ARG A 8 -32.38 -10.01 -36.11
C ARG A 8 -32.52 -8.52 -36.43
N LEU A 9 -31.50 -7.72 -36.16
CA LEU A 9 -31.55 -6.30 -36.46
C LEU A 9 -31.30 -6.06 -37.95
N SER A 10 -32.32 -5.53 -38.61
CA SER A 10 -32.34 -5.30 -40.05
C SER A 10 -31.31 -4.24 -40.42
N LEU A 11 -30.48 -4.51 -41.43
CA LEU A 11 -29.35 -3.71 -41.95
C LEU A 11 -29.68 -2.27 -42.43
N ARG A 12 -30.86 -1.71 -42.10
CA ARG A 12 -31.31 -0.38 -42.52
C ARG A 12 -31.09 0.72 -41.48
N GLN A 13 -30.67 0.38 -40.26
CA GLN A 13 -30.33 1.34 -39.21
C GLN A 13 -28.99 0.96 -38.59
N ALA A 14 -28.10 1.94 -38.45
CA ALA A 14 -26.87 1.77 -37.69
C ALA A 14 -27.23 1.73 -36.20
N ILE A 15 -27.27 0.53 -35.63
CA ILE A 15 -27.53 0.30 -34.21
C ILE A 15 -26.21 -0.08 -33.56
N ILE A 16 -25.81 0.65 -32.52
CA ILE A 16 -24.61 0.38 -31.73
C ILE A 16 -25.05 -0.21 -30.39
N PHE A 17 -24.55 -1.40 -30.05
CA PHE A 17 -24.75 -2.01 -28.73
C PHE A 17 -23.58 -1.71 -27.81
N ILE A 18 -23.88 -1.17 -26.64
CA ILE A 18 -22.90 -0.93 -25.57
C ILE A 18 -23.39 -1.67 -24.33
N CYS A 19 -22.49 -2.42 -23.70
CA CYS A 19 -22.73 -3.12 -22.44
C CYS A 19 -21.54 -2.87 -21.49
N ALA A 20 -21.80 -2.94 -20.18
CA ALA A 20 -20.78 -2.85 -19.14
C ALA A 20 -20.88 -4.08 -18.22
N THR A 21 -19.75 -4.62 -17.79
CA THR A 21 -19.67 -5.69 -16.78
C THR A 21 -18.42 -5.50 -15.93
N ASN A 22 -18.53 -5.80 -14.64
CA ASN A 22 -17.38 -5.88 -13.73
C ASN A 22 -16.78 -7.30 -13.68
N ARG A 23 -17.45 -8.29 -14.31
CA ARG A 23 -17.05 -9.70 -14.33
C ARG A 23 -16.98 -10.21 -15.77
N PRO A 24 -15.97 -9.77 -16.54
CA PRO A 24 -15.82 -10.18 -17.93
C PRO A 24 -15.47 -11.67 -18.07
N ASP A 25 -14.95 -12.29 -17.00
CA ASP A 25 -14.64 -13.71 -16.87
C ASP A 25 -15.90 -14.60 -16.80
N GLU A 26 -17.02 -14.07 -16.32
CA GLU A 26 -18.30 -14.79 -16.26
C GLU A 26 -19.10 -14.72 -17.56
N LEU A 27 -18.66 -13.92 -18.54
CA LEU A 27 -19.36 -13.81 -19.80
C LEU A 27 -19.21 -15.09 -20.62
N ASP A 28 -20.32 -15.56 -21.18
CA ASP A 28 -20.32 -16.66 -22.14
C ASP A 28 -19.45 -16.29 -23.35
N LEU A 29 -18.49 -17.16 -23.67
CA LEU A 29 -17.60 -17.00 -24.83
C LEU A 29 -18.38 -16.84 -26.14
N GLU A 30 -19.59 -17.39 -26.27
CA GLU A 30 -20.44 -17.20 -27.44
C GLU A 30 -20.96 -15.76 -27.59
N PHE A 31 -21.06 -15.00 -26.50
CA PHE A 31 -21.57 -13.63 -26.48
C PHE A 31 -20.54 -12.60 -26.98
N VAL A 32 -19.25 -12.89 -26.75
CA VAL A 32 -18.09 -12.04 -27.07
C VAL A 32 -17.36 -12.44 -28.37
N ARG A 33 -18.01 -13.23 -29.23
CA ARG A 33 -17.48 -13.58 -30.57
C ARG A 33 -17.65 -12.44 -31.57
N ALA A 34 -16.80 -12.45 -32.59
CA ALA A 34 -16.86 -11.51 -33.72
C ALA A 34 -18.27 -11.47 -34.35
N GLY A 35 -18.79 -10.26 -34.58
CA GLY A 35 -20.16 -10.03 -35.08
C GLY A 35 -21.22 -9.83 -33.99
N ARG A 36 -20.86 -9.92 -32.71
CA ARG A 36 -21.72 -9.59 -31.56
C ARG A 36 -21.08 -8.45 -30.75
N ILE A 37 -20.47 -8.77 -29.60
CA ILE A 37 -19.67 -7.83 -28.81
C ILE A 37 -18.20 -8.18 -29.05
N ASP A 38 -17.64 -7.56 -30.08
CA ASP A 38 -16.28 -7.85 -30.58
C ASP A 38 -15.25 -6.79 -30.15
N ARG A 39 -15.71 -5.68 -29.57
CA ARG A 39 -14.88 -4.62 -29.00
C ARG A 39 -15.01 -4.63 -27.49
N ARG A 40 -13.87 -4.69 -26.82
CA ARG A 40 -13.76 -4.54 -25.36
C ARG A 40 -12.96 -3.29 -25.08
N LEU A 41 -13.55 -2.38 -24.31
CA LEU A 41 -12.86 -1.23 -23.77
C LEU A 41 -12.76 -1.46 -22.26
N TYR A 42 -11.56 -1.67 -21.76
CA TYR A 42 -11.32 -1.73 -20.33
C TYR A 42 -11.29 -0.30 -19.78
N ILE A 43 -12.09 -0.05 -18.75
CA ILE A 43 -12.10 1.22 -18.01
C ILE A 43 -11.65 0.86 -16.59
N GLY A 44 -10.38 1.16 -16.30
CA GLY A 44 -9.80 0.95 -14.99
C GLY A 44 -10.20 2.02 -13.98
N LEU A 45 -9.66 1.91 -12.77
CA LEU A 45 -9.78 2.95 -11.75
C LEU A 45 -9.06 4.23 -12.20
N PRO A 46 -9.56 5.41 -11.82
CA PRO A 46 -8.97 6.67 -12.23
C PRO A 46 -7.63 6.94 -11.52
N ASP A 47 -6.67 7.47 -12.27
CA ASP A 47 -5.40 7.99 -11.72
C ASP A 47 -5.60 9.28 -10.89
N ALA A 48 -4.56 9.74 -10.20
CA ALA A 48 -4.56 10.98 -9.44
C ALA A 48 -5.13 12.19 -10.19
N LYS A 49 -4.70 12.43 -11.43
CA LYS A 49 -5.10 13.60 -12.23
C LYS A 49 -6.57 13.48 -12.65
N GLN A 50 -6.99 12.28 -13.02
CA GLN A 50 -8.37 11.94 -13.37
C GLN A 50 -9.28 12.11 -12.15
N ARG A 51 -8.87 11.69 -10.95
CA ARG A 51 -9.64 11.90 -9.71
C ARG A 51 -9.87 13.38 -9.42
N VAL A 52 -8.87 14.25 -9.60
CA VAL A 52 -9.08 15.71 -9.47
C VAL A 52 -10.15 16.22 -10.42
N GLN A 53 -10.17 15.75 -11.67
CA GLN A 53 -11.20 16.12 -12.64
C GLN A 53 -12.58 15.61 -12.23
N ILE A 54 -12.66 14.36 -11.74
CA ILE A 54 -13.90 13.74 -11.26
C ILE A 54 -14.44 14.49 -10.04
N PHE A 55 -13.59 14.90 -9.10
CA PHE A 55 -13.97 15.79 -8.01
C PHE A 55 -14.57 17.09 -8.52
N GLY A 56 -13.97 17.71 -9.54
CA GLY A 56 -14.51 18.91 -10.21
C GLY A 56 -15.92 18.69 -10.79
N VAL A 57 -16.16 17.54 -11.43
CA VAL A 57 -17.47 17.19 -11.98
C VAL A 57 -18.51 16.98 -10.87
N HIS A 58 -18.18 16.23 -9.82
CA HIS A 58 -19.14 15.89 -8.75
C HIS A 58 -19.34 17.00 -7.71
N SER A 59 -18.44 17.98 -7.66
CA SER A 59 -18.62 19.21 -6.90
C SER A 59 -19.33 20.32 -7.68
N SER A 60 -19.48 20.18 -9.00
CA SER A 60 -20.23 21.14 -9.82
C SER A 60 -21.66 21.31 -9.29
N GLY A 61 -22.00 22.54 -8.91
CA GLY A 61 -23.30 22.90 -8.33
C GLY A 61 -23.38 22.84 -6.79
N LYS A 62 -22.29 22.46 -6.09
CA LYS A 62 -22.18 22.55 -4.63
C LYS A 62 -21.45 23.82 -4.22
N GLN A 63 -21.79 24.37 -3.05
CA GLN A 63 -21.08 25.52 -2.49
C GLN A 63 -19.84 25.05 -1.74
N LEU A 64 -18.68 25.12 -2.41
CA LEU A 64 -17.39 24.85 -1.78
C LEU A 64 -16.81 26.14 -1.17
N ALA A 65 -16.09 25.98 -0.07
CA ALA A 65 -15.23 27.03 0.48
C ALA A 65 -13.91 27.14 -0.30
N GLU A 66 -13.19 28.24 -0.10
CA GLU A 66 -11.96 28.56 -0.84
C GLU A 66 -10.76 27.70 -0.42
N ASP A 67 -10.84 27.07 0.75
CA ASP A 67 -9.82 26.16 1.31
C ASP A 67 -9.85 24.76 0.69
N VAL A 68 -10.87 24.42 -0.11
CA VAL A 68 -11.01 23.09 -0.69
C VAL A 68 -9.96 22.86 -1.77
N ASN A 69 -8.97 22.03 -1.45
CA ASN A 69 -7.92 21.61 -2.37
C ASN A 69 -8.07 20.13 -2.75
N PHE A 70 -8.62 19.87 -3.92
CA PHE A 70 -8.78 18.50 -4.43
C PHE A 70 -7.46 17.77 -4.65
N LYS A 71 -6.34 18.48 -4.91
CA LYS A 71 -5.04 17.84 -5.13
C LYS A 71 -4.54 17.12 -3.88
N GLU A 72 -4.84 17.65 -2.70
CA GLU A 72 -4.47 17.02 -1.42
C GLU A 72 -5.36 15.82 -1.11
N LEU A 73 -6.63 15.83 -1.53
CA LEU A 73 -7.58 14.73 -1.32
C LEU A 73 -7.27 13.50 -2.17
N VAL A 74 -6.49 13.64 -3.24
CA VAL A 74 -6.10 12.53 -4.12
C VAL A 74 -5.37 11.43 -3.36
N PHE A 75 -4.48 11.80 -2.43
CA PHE A 75 -3.71 10.83 -1.64
C PHE A 75 -4.61 10.01 -0.71
N ARG A 76 -5.70 10.59 -0.22
CA ARG A 76 -6.69 9.92 0.64
C ARG A 76 -7.69 9.04 -0.12
N THR A 77 -7.75 9.19 -1.45
CA THR A 77 -8.76 8.56 -2.31
C THR A 77 -8.15 7.62 -3.34
N VAL A 78 -6.95 7.09 -3.06
CA VAL A 78 -6.34 6.11 -3.94
C VAL A 78 -7.21 4.86 -3.98
N GLY A 79 -7.44 4.34 -5.20
CA GLY A 79 -8.36 3.22 -5.44
C GLY A 79 -9.84 3.62 -5.54
N PHE A 80 -10.20 4.89 -5.33
CA PHE A 80 -11.60 5.31 -5.45
C PHE A 80 -12.07 5.31 -6.90
N SER A 81 -13.25 4.75 -7.15
CA SER A 81 -13.95 4.90 -8.41
C SER A 81 -14.63 6.28 -8.51
N GLY A 82 -15.12 6.62 -9.70
CA GLY A 82 -15.92 7.84 -9.86
C GLY A 82 -17.21 7.84 -9.03
N ALA A 83 -17.79 6.66 -8.77
CA ALA A 83 -18.95 6.52 -7.91
C ALA A 83 -18.60 6.80 -6.44
N ASP A 84 -17.44 6.33 -5.98
CA ASP A 84 -16.98 6.56 -4.61
C ASP A 84 -16.69 8.04 -4.35
N ILE A 85 -16.05 8.72 -5.29
CA ILE A 85 -15.84 10.17 -5.23
C ILE A 85 -17.16 10.92 -5.19
N ARG A 86 -18.14 10.53 -6.01
CA ARG A 86 -19.48 11.12 -5.98
C ARG A 86 -20.14 10.98 -4.61
N ASN A 87 -20.06 9.78 -4.02
CA ASN A 87 -20.63 9.50 -2.72
C ASN A 87 -19.93 10.31 -1.62
N LEU A 88 -18.60 10.35 -1.64
CA LEU A 88 -17.80 11.16 -0.71
C LEU A 88 -18.22 12.64 -0.74
N VAL A 89 -18.30 13.24 -1.93
CA VAL A 89 -18.67 14.66 -2.07
C VAL A 89 -20.11 14.93 -1.60
N ASN A 90 -21.01 13.96 -1.74
CA ASN A 90 -22.38 14.09 -1.23
C ASN A 90 -22.43 13.97 0.30
N GLU A 91 -21.71 13.00 0.89
CA GLU A 91 -21.61 12.85 2.34
C GLU A 91 -20.92 14.06 2.99
N ALA A 92 -19.92 14.65 2.35
CA ALA A 92 -19.31 15.90 2.79
C ALA A 92 -20.31 17.07 2.82
N ALA A 93 -21.24 17.14 1.87
CA ALA A 93 -22.31 18.12 1.90
C ALA A 93 -23.29 17.90 3.07
N ILE A 94 -23.58 16.64 3.39
CA ILE A 94 -24.43 16.31 4.56
C ILE A 94 -23.68 16.64 5.85
N MET A 95 -22.39 16.34 5.91
CA MET A 95 -21.52 16.64 7.05
C MET A 95 -21.45 18.14 7.33
N SER A 96 -21.24 18.96 6.29
CA SER A 96 -21.19 20.42 6.42
C SER A 96 -22.51 20.98 6.98
N VAL A 97 -23.66 20.49 6.49
CA VAL A 97 -24.98 20.89 7.00
C VAL A 97 -25.18 20.47 8.46
N ARG A 98 -24.76 19.26 8.85
CA ARG A 98 -24.84 18.79 10.24
C ARG A 98 -24.04 19.66 11.20
N LYS A 99 -22.92 20.22 10.74
CA LYS A 99 -22.09 21.15 11.51
C LYS A 99 -22.55 22.61 11.43
N GLY A 100 -23.62 22.89 10.68
CA GLY A 100 -24.13 24.24 10.50
C GLY A 100 -23.29 25.11 9.56
N HIS A 101 -22.41 24.52 8.75
CA HIS A 101 -21.64 25.24 7.75
C HIS A 101 -22.52 25.61 6.55
N SER A 102 -22.33 26.82 6.01
CA SER A 102 -23.03 27.28 4.80
C SER A 102 -22.38 26.80 3.50
N LYS A 103 -21.10 26.43 3.56
CA LYS A 103 -20.29 25.88 2.47
C LYS A 103 -19.62 24.59 2.93
N ILE A 104 -19.18 23.76 1.99
CA ILE A 104 -18.38 22.57 2.26
C ILE A 104 -16.92 23.00 2.41
N PHE A 105 -16.35 22.78 3.57
CA PHE A 105 -14.92 23.03 3.84
C PHE A 105 -14.08 21.78 3.59
N GLN A 106 -12.76 21.95 3.44
CA GLN A 106 -11.84 20.83 3.27
C GLN A 106 -11.97 19.84 4.43
N GLN A 107 -12.09 20.35 5.66
CA GLN A 107 -12.25 19.54 6.87
C GLN A 107 -13.50 18.65 6.82
N ASP A 108 -14.61 19.10 6.23
CA ASP A 108 -15.83 18.29 6.15
C ASP A 108 -15.64 17.06 5.27
N ILE A 109 -14.86 17.18 4.18
CA ILE A 109 -14.50 16.07 3.31
C ILE A 109 -13.54 15.12 4.04
N ILE A 110 -12.55 15.68 4.76
CA ILE A 110 -11.58 14.91 5.54
C ILE A 110 -12.30 14.08 6.60
N ASP A 111 -13.26 14.65 7.31
CA ASP A 111 -13.98 13.97 8.38
C ASP A 111 -14.86 12.83 7.86
N VAL A 112 -15.43 12.97 6.66
CA VAL A 112 -16.18 11.88 6.02
C VAL A 112 -15.25 10.73 5.66
N LEU A 113 -14.11 11.04 5.07
CA LEU A 113 -13.09 10.04 4.74
C LEU A 113 -12.57 9.32 5.99
N ASP A 114 -12.29 10.06 7.07
CA ASP A 114 -11.82 9.47 8.34
C ASP A 114 -12.91 8.61 8.97
N LYS A 115 -14.16 9.07 8.93
CA LYS A 115 -15.31 8.31 9.39
C LYS A 115 -15.46 7.01 8.59
N GLN A 116 -15.42 7.07 7.26
CA GLN A 116 -15.51 5.88 6.40
C GLN A 116 -14.37 4.89 6.65
N LEU A 117 -13.15 5.40 6.86
CA LEU A 117 -12.00 4.57 7.21
C LEU A 117 -12.21 3.85 8.54
N LEU A 118 -12.58 4.59 9.59
CA LEU A 118 -12.83 4.02 10.92
C LEU A 118 -13.99 3.02 10.91
N GLU A 119 -15.08 3.32 10.19
CA GLU A 119 -16.20 2.41 9.99
C GLU A 119 -15.75 1.11 9.30
N GLY A 120 -14.94 1.21 8.24
CA GLY A 120 -14.35 0.05 7.56
C GLY A 120 -13.46 -0.80 8.47
N MET A 121 -12.83 -0.20 9.47
CA MET A 121 -12.02 -0.90 10.49
C MET A 121 -12.86 -1.45 11.66
N GLY A 122 -14.20 -1.34 11.60
CA GLY A 122 -15.08 -1.75 12.68
C GLY A 122 -14.86 -0.92 13.95
N VAL A 123 -14.48 0.34 13.78
CA VAL A 123 -14.29 1.33 14.85
C VAL A 123 -15.43 2.35 14.72
N LEU A 124 -16.48 2.15 15.52
CA LEU A 124 -17.64 3.04 15.60
C LEU A 124 -17.65 3.63 17.00
N LEU A 125 -17.52 4.94 17.17
CA LEU A 125 -17.89 5.59 18.43
C LEU A 125 -18.28 7.05 18.26
N THR A 126 -19.08 7.50 19.22
CA THR A 126 -19.37 8.91 19.52
C THR A 126 -18.21 9.53 20.32
N GLU A 127 -18.05 10.86 20.27
CA GLU A 127 -17.00 11.59 21.02
C GLU A 127 -17.02 11.28 22.54
N GLU A 128 -18.20 11.01 23.10
CA GLU A 128 -18.36 10.66 24.52
C GLU A 128 -17.71 9.34 24.90
N GLU A 129 -17.78 8.34 24.02
CA GLU A 129 -17.23 7.01 24.31
C GLU A 129 -15.70 7.02 24.15
N GLN A 130 -15.17 7.84 23.24
CA GLN A 130 -13.75 8.13 23.13
C GLN A 130 -13.21 8.73 24.44
N GLN A 131 -13.87 9.76 24.98
CA GLN A 131 -13.48 10.41 26.23
C GLN A 131 -13.54 9.45 27.43
N LYS A 132 -14.57 8.60 27.51
CA LYS A 132 -14.68 7.58 28.57
C LYS A 132 -13.55 6.56 28.50
N CYS A 133 -13.18 6.11 27.31
CA CYS A 133 -12.04 5.20 27.16
C CYS A 133 -10.73 5.87 27.56
N GLU A 134 -10.50 7.10 27.10
CA GLU A 134 -9.31 7.87 27.46
C GLU A 134 -9.16 8.04 28.98
N GLN A 135 -10.25 8.18 29.73
CA GLN A 135 -10.20 8.26 31.20
C GLN A 135 -9.95 6.90 31.88
N LYS A 136 -10.32 5.80 31.23
CA LYS A 136 -10.20 4.44 31.78
C LYS A 136 -8.79 3.86 31.59
N VAL A 137 -8.13 4.16 30.47
CA VAL A 137 -6.82 3.60 30.13
C VAL A 137 -5.72 4.25 30.98
N SER A 138 -4.82 3.41 31.52
CA SER A 138 -3.70 3.88 32.34
C SER A 138 -2.75 4.79 31.55
N PHE A 139 -2.15 5.76 32.26
CA PHE A 139 -1.17 6.67 31.65
C PHE A 139 0.03 5.92 31.05
N GLU A 140 0.52 4.88 31.72
CA GLU A 140 1.64 4.06 31.23
C GLU A 140 1.31 3.37 29.91
N LYS A 141 0.08 2.85 29.76
CA LYS A 141 -0.34 2.20 28.51
C LYS A 141 -0.52 3.21 27.38
N LYS A 142 -1.09 4.39 27.65
CA LYS A 142 -1.14 5.48 26.67
C LYS A 142 0.26 5.90 26.23
N ARG A 143 1.19 6.01 27.19
CA ARG A 143 2.59 6.36 26.93
C ARG A 143 3.28 5.32 26.06
N LEU A 144 3.04 4.04 26.30
CA LEU A 144 3.54 2.95 25.45
C LEU A 144 3.04 3.10 24.01
N LEU A 145 1.72 3.25 23.83
CA LEU A 145 1.11 3.42 22.50
C LEU A 145 1.62 4.69 21.79
N ALA A 146 1.77 5.80 22.51
CA ALA A 146 2.29 7.05 21.94
C ALA A 146 3.72 6.90 21.43
N VAL A 147 4.58 6.21 22.19
CA VAL A 147 5.96 5.93 21.78
C VAL A 147 5.99 5.00 20.57
N HIS A 148 5.14 3.96 20.57
CA HIS A 148 5.03 3.02 19.47
C HIS A 148 4.67 3.75 18.16
N GLU A 149 3.59 4.52 18.15
CA GLU A 149 3.19 5.28 16.96
C GLU A 149 4.22 6.33 16.56
N ALA A 150 4.82 7.02 17.54
CA ALA A 150 5.88 7.99 17.25
C ALA A 150 7.07 7.32 16.54
N GLY A 151 7.36 6.05 16.82
CA GLY A 151 8.37 5.26 16.11
C GLY A 151 8.09 5.13 14.62
N HIS A 152 6.87 4.73 14.25
CA HIS A 152 6.46 4.65 12.85
C HIS A 152 6.49 6.02 12.18
N VAL A 153 5.94 7.03 12.85
CA VAL A 153 5.83 8.39 12.32
C VAL A 153 7.21 8.98 12.03
N VAL A 154 8.16 8.88 12.97
CA VAL A 154 9.51 9.40 12.76
C VAL A 154 10.14 8.73 11.55
N LEU A 155 10.16 7.40 11.49
CA LEU A 155 10.79 6.68 10.39
C LEU A 155 10.14 6.99 9.04
N ALA A 156 8.81 7.09 9.00
CA ALA A 156 8.07 7.44 7.78
C ALA A 156 8.50 8.81 7.23
N HIS A 157 8.63 9.82 8.10
CA HIS A 157 9.01 11.17 7.67
C HIS A 157 10.51 11.35 7.44
N LEU A 158 11.37 10.40 7.82
CA LEU A 158 12.78 10.43 7.44
C LEU A 158 13.02 10.05 5.98
N PHE A 159 12.04 9.42 5.32
CA PHE A 159 12.07 9.07 3.91
C PHE A 159 11.30 10.11 3.08
N PRO A 160 11.95 10.91 2.23
CA PRO A 160 11.30 11.98 1.47
C PRO A 160 10.11 11.55 0.60
N ARG A 161 10.15 10.32 0.05
CA ARG A 161 9.10 9.80 -0.85
C ARG A 161 8.27 8.68 -0.25
N PHE A 162 8.34 8.45 1.06
CA PHE A 162 7.47 7.47 1.70
C PHE A 162 5.99 7.84 1.61
N ASP A 163 5.16 6.88 1.98
CA ASP A 163 3.71 6.99 1.99
C ASP A 163 3.25 8.25 2.71
N TRP A 164 2.22 8.87 2.15
CA TRP A 164 1.67 10.10 2.70
C TRP A 164 1.00 9.82 4.04
N HIS A 165 1.52 10.43 5.11
CA HIS A 165 0.97 10.29 6.45
C HIS A 165 -0.29 11.12 6.61
N ALA A 166 -1.43 10.45 6.78
CA ALA A 166 -2.69 11.15 7.00
C ALA A 166 -2.78 11.63 8.44
N PHE A 167 -2.76 10.68 9.37
CA PHE A 167 -2.78 10.96 10.80
C PHE A 167 -2.34 9.73 11.59
N SER A 168 -1.95 9.98 12.82
CA SER A 168 -1.83 8.96 13.86
C SER A 168 -2.78 9.30 15.00
N GLN A 169 -3.46 8.29 15.53
CA GLN A 169 -4.45 8.45 16.59
C GLN A 169 -4.30 7.36 17.65
N LEU A 170 -4.30 7.78 18.91
CA LEU A 170 -4.36 6.90 20.06
C LEU A 170 -5.80 6.55 20.41
N LEU A 171 -6.00 5.31 20.81
CA LEU A 171 -7.26 4.76 21.28
C LEU A 171 -8.41 5.00 20.28
N PRO A 172 -8.25 4.74 18.97
CA PRO A 172 -9.26 5.06 17.97
C PRO A 172 -10.55 4.30 18.28
N GLY A 173 -11.65 5.03 18.42
CA GLY A 173 -12.95 4.52 18.83
C GLY A 173 -12.85 3.62 20.06
N GLY A 174 -12.16 4.12 21.09
CA GLY A 174 -12.19 3.58 22.45
C GLY A 174 -11.65 2.16 22.61
N LYS A 175 -10.90 1.66 21.62
CA LYS A 175 -10.11 0.43 21.75
C LYS A 175 -8.76 0.77 22.40
N GLU A 176 -8.18 -0.15 23.15
CA GLU A 176 -6.85 0.01 23.75
C GLU A 176 -5.71 -0.23 22.75
N THR A 177 -5.83 0.38 21.57
CA THR A 177 -4.91 0.26 20.43
C THR A 177 -4.53 1.65 19.95
N ALA A 178 -3.60 1.74 19.01
CA ALA A 178 -3.33 2.95 18.27
C ALA A 178 -3.26 2.64 16.78
N ILE A 179 -3.29 3.68 15.96
CA ILE A 179 -3.23 3.54 14.51
C ILE A 179 -2.46 4.69 13.89
N SER A 180 -1.60 4.37 12.94
CA SER A 180 -1.02 5.31 11.99
C SER A 180 -1.50 4.99 10.59
N VAL A 181 -2.13 5.97 9.95
CA VAL A 181 -2.71 5.83 8.61
C VAL A 181 -1.76 6.44 7.58
N PHE A 182 -1.24 5.60 6.70
CA PHE A 182 -0.39 6.00 5.59
C PHE A 182 -1.05 5.60 4.27
N TYR A 183 -1.10 6.54 3.32
CA TYR A 183 -1.58 6.29 1.98
C TYR A 183 -0.40 6.18 1.02
N PRO A 184 -0.29 5.07 0.26
CA PRO A 184 0.83 4.90 -0.62
C PRO A 184 0.74 5.88 -1.78
N ARG A 185 1.90 6.37 -2.22
CA ARG A 185 1.95 7.30 -3.34
C ARG A 185 1.84 6.52 -4.64
N GLU A 186 1.03 7.00 -5.58
CA GLU A 186 0.79 6.32 -6.85
C GLU A 186 2.06 6.17 -7.70
N ASP A 187 3.00 7.10 -7.59
CA ASP A 187 4.31 7.02 -8.27
C ASP A 187 5.24 5.94 -7.70
N MET A 188 4.89 5.37 -6.55
CA MET A 188 5.61 4.26 -5.91
C MET A 188 4.95 2.89 -6.18
N VAL A 189 3.72 2.90 -6.70
CA VAL A 189 2.90 1.71 -7.00
C VAL A 189 2.62 1.69 -8.51
N ASP A 190 3.59 1.22 -9.29
CA ASP A 190 3.42 1.12 -10.75
C ASP A 190 2.65 -0.16 -11.10
N GLN A 191 1.43 -0.01 -11.62
CA GLN A 191 0.58 -1.11 -12.09
C GLN A 191 0.32 -2.21 -11.04
N GLY A 192 0.30 -1.83 -9.75
CA GLY A 192 0.07 -2.76 -8.64
C GLY A 192 1.31 -3.54 -8.18
N TYR A 193 2.49 -3.28 -8.78
CA TYR A 193 3.76 -3.83 -8.32
C TYR A 193 4.53 -2.83 -7.47
N THR A 194 5.11 -3.33 -6.38
CA THR A 194 5.99 -2.55 -5.51
C THR A 194 7.45 -2.77 -5.88
N THR A 195 8.23 -1.69 -5.86
CA THR A 195 9.67 -1.79 -6.07
C THR A 195 10.35 -2.40 -4.84
N PHE A 196 11.50 -3.05 -5.03
CA PHE A 196 12.29 -3.61 -3.92
C PHE A 196 12.67 -2.54 -2.89
N GLY A 197 13.05 -1.34 -3.34
CA GLY A 197 13.35 -0.22 -2.45
C GLY A 197 12.14 0.24 -1.64
N TYR A 198 10.94 0.22 -2.22
CA TYR A 198 9.72 0.59 -1.53
C TYR A 198 9.36 -0.42 -0.43
N MET A 199 9.51 -1.73 -0.73
CA MET A 199 9.37 -2.79 0.27
C MET A 199 10.36 -2.62 1.44
N MET A 200 11.62 -2.28 1.15
CA MET A 200 12.61 -1.96 2.18
C MET A 200 12.17 -0.80 3.07
N MET A 201 11.70 0.32 2.49
CA MET A 201 11.21 1.45 3.28
C MET A 201 10.01 1.05 4.15
N GLN A 202 9.05 0.29 3.61
CA GLN A 202 7.90 -0.21 4.38
C GLN A 202 8.32 -1.11 5.55
N MET A 203 9.34 -1.96 5.36
CA MET A 203 9.88 -2.78 6.46
C MET A 203 10.55 -1.92 7.53
N VAL A 204 11.40 -0.96 7.15
CA VAL A 204 12.06 -0.05 8.11
C VAL A 204 11.01 0.68 8.96
N VAL A 205 9.96 1.23 8.32
CA VAL A 205 8.88 1.92 9.04
C VAL A 205 8.10 0.96 9.93
N ALA A 206 7.80 -0.27 9.49
CA ALA A 206 7.12 -1.27 10.31
C ALA A 206 7.92 -1.70 11.55
N HIS A 207 9.26 -1.66 11.50
CA HIS A 207 10.08 -1.86 12.70
C HIS A 207 9.98 -0.71 13.72
N GLY A 208 9.44 0.44 13.32
CA GLY A 208 9.41 1.67 14.09
C GLY A 208 8.82 1.54 15.49
N GLY A 209 7.63 0.96 15.61
CA GLY A 209 6.94 0.80 16.89
C GLY A 209 7.78 0.02 17.91
N ARG A 210 8.15 -1.21 17.56
CA ARG A 210 8.98 -2.07 18.43
C ARG A 210 10.33 -1.45 18.75
N CYS A 211 11.01 -0.85 17.77
CA CYS A 211 12.32 -0.21 18.01
C CYS A 211 12.19 0.99 18.94
N ALA A 212 11.17 1.83 18.77
CA ALA A 212 10.92 2.97 19.64
C ALA A 212 10.62 2.53 21.08
N GLU A 213 9.80 1.50 21.26
CA GLU A 213 9.55 0.90 22.57
C GLU A 213 10.84 0.46 23.25
N ARG A 214 11.73 -0.25 22.54
CA ARG A 214 13.01 -0.73 23.09
C ARG A 214 13.91 0.43 23.50
N ILE A 215 13.94 1.48 22.69
CA ILE A 215 14.76 2.67 22.94
C ILE A 215 14.26 3.44 24.18
N VAL A 216 12.95 3.47 24.44
CA VAL A 216 12.37 4.26 25.53
C VAL A 216 12.22 3.46 26.83
N PHE A 217 11.79 2.20 26.75
CA PHE A 217 11.40 1.37 27.89
C PHE A 217 12.36 0.21 28.18
N GLY A 218 13.34 -0.06 27.31
CA GLY A 218 14.26 -1.19 27.45
C GLY A 218 13.70 -2.48 26.84
N ASP A 219 14.27 -3.63 27.22
CA ASP A 219 13.94 -4.92 26.59
C ASP A 219 12.67 -5.60 27.14
N ASP A 220 12.17 -5.17 28.32
CA ASP A 220 10.96 -5.69 28.96
C ASP A 220 9.68 -5.00 28.42
N ILE A 221 9.38 -5.25 27.14
CA ILE A 221 8.27 -4.60 26.41
C ILE A 221 7.29 -5.62 25.80
N THR A 222 6.05 -5.16 25.59
CA THR A 222 4.86 -5.98 25.32
C THR A 222 4.85 -6.63 23.92
N ASP A 223 3.86 -7.48 23.67
CA ASP A 223 3.57 -8.12 22.38
C ASP A 223 2.77 -7.21 21.42
N GLY A 224 2.73 -5.90 21.68
CA GLY A 224 1.81 -4.92 21.07
C GLY A 224 1.99 -4.61 19.58
N GLY A 225 2.91 -5.27 18.88
CA GLY A 225 3.22 -5.06 17.46
C GLY A 225 3.01 -6.31 16.59
N ARG A 226 1.99 -7.14 16.88
CA ARG A 226 1.73 -8.36 16.08
C ARG A 226 1.47 -8.03 14.61
N ASP A 227 0.67 -7.00 14.36
CA ASP A 227 0.33 -6.58 13.00
C ASP A 227 1.57 -6.11 12.23
N ASP A 228 2.50 -5.42 12.90
CA ASP A 228 3.79 -5.04 12.31
C ASP A 228 4.66 -6.25 11.99
N LEU A 229 4.75 -7.22 12.91
CA LEU A 229 5.53 -8.45 12.69
C LEU A 229 4.97 -9.28 11.54
N GLU A 230 3.64 -9.36 11.41
CA GLU A 230 2.98 -9.99 10.27
C GLU A 230 3.31 -9.25 8.97
N LYS A 231 3.23 -7.92 8.97
CA LYS A 231 3.60 -7.07 7.82
C LYS A 231 5.08 -7.22 7.43
N ILE A 232 6.00 -7.15 8.39
CA ILE A 232 7.44 -7.35 8.20
C ILE A 232 7.69 -8.72 7.58
N THR A 233 7.10 -9.78 8.14
CA THR A 233 7.28 -11.14 7.65
C THR A 233 6.77 -11.29 6.22
N LYS A 234 5.60 -10.70 5.93
CA LYS A 234 4.99 -10.73 4.60
C LYS A 234 5.85 -10.02 3.55
N ILE A 235 6.35 -8.83 3.86
CA ILE A 235 7.22 -8.07 2.96
C ILE A 235 8.56 -8.79 2.78
N ALA A 236 9.17 -9.29 3.85
CA ALA A 236 10.42 -10.03 3.79
C ALA A 236 10.29 -11.27 2.89
N ARG A 237 9.18 -12.01 2.99
CA ARG A 237 8.91 -13.15 2.09
C ARG A 237 8.80 -12.72 0.64
N GLU A 238 8.16 -11.59 0.33
CA GLU A 238 8.09 -11.07 -1.05
C GLU A 238 9.47 -10.67 -1.56
N MET A 239 10.28 -10.03 -0.71
CA MET A 239 11.64 -9.63 -1.07
C MET A 239 12.55 -10.81 -1.38
N VAL A 240 12.43 -11.93 -0.66
CA VAL A 240 13.23 -13.14 -0.93
C VAL A 240 12.93 -13.72 -2.31
N ILE A 241 11.66 -13.70 -2.74
CA ILE A 241 11.24 -14.21 -4.05
C ILE A 241 11.27 -13.14 -5.15
N SER A 242 11.69 -11.92 -4.84
CA SER A 242 11.82 -10.83 -5.80
C SER A 242 13.00 -11.08 -6.73
N PRO A 243 12.91 -10.82 -8.05
CA PRO A 243 14.02 -10.95 -8.99
C PRO A 243 15.28 -10.15 -8.61
N GLN A 244 15.15 -9.13 -7.76
CA GLN A 244 16.30 -8.37 -7.25
C GLN A 244 17.10 -9.12 -6.16
N ASN A 245 16.54 -10.16 -5.56
CA ASN A 245 17.29 -11.01 -4.64
C ASN A 245 18.35 -11.80 -5.43
N LYS A 246 19.62 -11.52 -5.12
CA LYS A 246 20.78 -12.11 -5.84
C LYS A 246 20.90 -13.63 -5.70
N LYS A 247 20.34 -14.23 -4.64
CA LYS A 247 20.50 -15.67 -4.34
C LYS A 247 19.33 -16.50 -4.85
N LEU A 248 18.11 -16.05 -4.57
CA LEU A 248 16.88 -16.82 -4.75
C LEU A 248 15.89 -16.18 -5.73
N GLY A 249 16.11 -14.92 -6.12
CA GLY A 249 15.15 -14.12 -6.88
C GLY A 249 14.83 -14.64 -8.28
N LEU A 250 15.75 -15.39 -8.89
CA LEU A 250 15.56 -15.99 -10.22
C LEU A 250 15.00 -17.42 -10.17
N ILE A 251 14.67 -17.90 -8.97
CA ILE A 251 14.08 -19.23 -8.75
C ILE A 251 12.59 -19.06 -8.53
N ALA A 252 11.79 -19.83 -9.27
CA ALA A 252 10.35 -19.90 -9.06
C ALA A 252 10.03 -20.64 -7.74
N LEU A 253 10.03 -19.91 -6.63
CA LEU A 253 9.79 -20.45 -5.28
C LEU A 253 8.30 -20.49 -4.88
N THR A 254 7.42 -20.06 -5.79
CA THR A 254 5.97 -20.04 -5.61
C THR A 254 5.29 -20.84 -6.71
N LYS A 255 4.23 -21.57 -6.37
CA LYS A 255 3.36 -22.27 -7.32
C LYS A 255 1.93 -21.80 -7.12
N ARG A 256 1.23 -21.49 -8.22
CA ARG A 256 -0.21 -21.23 -8.19
C ARG A 256 -0.97 -22.55 -8.33
N VAL A 257 -1.97 -22.76 -7.48
CA VAL A 257 -2.83 -23.96 -7.46
C VAL A 257 -4.21 -23.59 -7.98
N GLY A 258 -4.55 -24.07 -9.17
CA GLY A 258 -5.85 -23.83 -9.82
C GLY A 258 -5.72 -23.77 -11.34
N LEU A 259 -6.84 -23.97 -12.03
CA LEU A 259 -6.94 -24.04 -13.50
C LEU A 259 -7.54 -22.74 -14.07
N VAL A 260 -7.03 -21.58 -13.69
CA VAL A 260 -7.33 -20.33 -14.40
C VAL A 260 -6.14 -19.40 -14.23
N ASP A 261 -5.45 -19.07 -15.32
CA ASP A 261 -4.74 -17.80 -15.42
C ASP A 261 -5.81 -16.71 -15.34
N ARG A 262 -6.19 -16.32 -14.12
CA ARG A 262 -6.97 -15.11 -13.92
C ARG A 262 -6.03 -13.95 -14.30
N PRO A 263 -6.31 -13.17 -15.35
CA PRO A 263 -5.79 -11.81 -15.39
C PRO A 263 -6.22 -11.16 -14.08
N ASP A 264 -5.31 -10.40 -13.47
CA ASP A 264 -5.39 -9.90 -12.10
C ASP A 264 -6.82 -9.59 -11.67
N SER A 265 -7.34 -10.37 -10.71
CA SER A 265 -8.66 -10.13 -10.11
C SER A 265 -8.67 -8.69 -9.60
N PRO A 266 -9.65 -7.84 -9.99
CA PRO A 266 -9.71 -6.41 -9.65
C PRO A 266 -10.16 -6.17 -8.19
N ASP A 267 -9.74 -7.04 -7.27
CA ASP A 267 -10.11 -6.95 -5.86
C ASP A 267 -9.17 -5.95 -5.16
N GLY A 268 -9.62 -4.69 -5.13
CA GLY A 268 -9.55 -3.70 -4.03
C GLY A 268 -8.25 -3.33 -3.31
N GLU A 269 -7.22 -4.16 -3.28
CA GLU A 269 -5.98 -3.87 -2.54
C GLU A 269 -4.97 -3.13 -3.42
N LEU A 270 -4.55 -1.96 -2.93
CA LEU A 270 -3.66 -1.04 -3.63
C LEU A 270 -2.22 -1.58 -3.77
N ILE A 271 -1.79 -2.42 -2.82
CA ILE A 271 -0.51 -3.12 -2.86
C ILE A 271 -0.81 -4.60 -2.69
N ARG A 272 -0.42 -5.41 -3.67
CA ARG A 272 -0.64 -6.85 -3.65
C ARG A 272 0.67 -7.59 -3.53
N TYR A 273 0.84 -8.38 -2.48
CA TYR A 273 1.97 -9.29 -2.36
C TYR A 273 1.58 -10.66 -2.93
N ARG A 274 2.51 -11.39 -3.54
CA ARG A 274 2.20 -12.72 -4.12
C ARG A 274 1.71 -13.70 -3.07
N TRP A 275 2.15 -13.52 -1.82
CA TRP A 275 1.77 -14.34 -0.68
C TRP A 275 0.35 -14.09 -0.16
N ASP A 276 -0.32 -13.03 -0.61
CA ASP A 276 -1.72 -12.74 -0.22
C ASP A 276 -2.73 -13.52 -1.05
N ASP A 277 -2.32 -13.99 -2.23
CA ASP A 277 -3.16 -14.82 -3.08
C ASP A 277 -3.30 -16.21 -2.41
N PRO A 278 -4.52 -16.61 -1.97
CA PRO A 278 -4.72 -17.91 -1.32
C PRO A 278 -4.39 -19.10 -2.24
N GLN A 279 -4.30 -18.85 -3.55
CA GLN A 279 -3.93 -19.86 -4.55
C GLN A 279 -2.42 -19.98 -4.71
N VAL A 280 -1.62 -19.06 -4.17
CA VAL A 280 -0.16 -19.12 -4.21
C VAL A 280 0.34 -19.90 -3.00
N ILE A 281 0.89 -21.08 -3.27
CA ILE A 281 1.56 -21.90 -2.27
C ILE A 281 3.08 -21.85 -2.49
N PRO A 282 3.88 -22.11 -1.45
CA PRO A 282 5.30 -22.39 -1.63
C PRO A 282 5.49 -23.53 -2.64
N ALA A 283 6.44 -23.36 -3.57
CA ALA A 283 6.87 -24.47 -4.41
C ALA A 283 7.52 -25.56 -3.54
N ASN A 284 7.62 -26.79 -4.06
CA ASN A 284 8.35 -27.84 -3.38
C ASN A 284 9.82 -27.45 -3.26
N MET A 285 10.25 -27.12 -2.05
CA MET A 285 11.63 -26.77 -1.72
C MET A 285 12.33 -27.95 -1.06
N THR A 286 13.60 -28.17 -1.37
CA THR A 286 14.44 -29.06 -0.56
C THR A 286 14.74 -28.41 0.78
N LEU A 287 15.25 -29.20 1.74
CA LEU A 287 15.64 -28.67 3.05
C LEU A 287 16.66 -27.54 2.92
N GLU A 288 17.63 -27.69 2.02
CA GLU A 288 18.70 -26.72 1.78
C GLU A 288 18.16 -25.41 1.19
N VAL A 289 17.22 -25.50 0.24
CA VAL A 289 16.57 -24.31 -0.33
C VAL A 289 15.71 -23.60 0.71
N SER A 290 14.99 -24.37 1.54
CA SER A 290 14.21 -23.79 2.64
C SER A 290 15.10 -23.09 3.67
N GLU A 291 16.27 -23.66 4.01
CA GLU A 291 17.21 -23.02 4.94
C GLU A 291 17.75 -21.72 4.35
N LEU A 292 18.14 -21.72 3.06
CA LEU A 292 18.59 -20.52 2.37
C LEU A 292 17.49 -19.44 2.33
N PHE A 293 16.24 -19.84 2.08
CA PHE A 293 15.09 -18.94 2.10
C PHE A 293 14.95 -18.27 3.47
N THR A 294 14.97 -19.05 4.55
CA THR A 294 14.87 -18.54 5.91
C THR A 294 16.03 -17.61 6.26
N ARG A 295 17.27 -17.94 5.85
CA ARG A 295 18.44 -17.08 6.10
C ARG A 295 18.35 -15.74 5.37
N GLU A 296 17.86 -15.72 4.14
CA GLU A 296 17.65 -14.46 3.41
C GLU A 296 16.51 -13.63 4.01
N LEU A 297 15.43 -14.29 4.45
CA LEU A 297 14.32 -13.65 5.16
C LEU A 297 14.81 -12.98 6.45
N THR A 298 15.53 -13.72 7.30
CA THR A 298 16.08 -13.20 8.56
C THR A 298 17.06 -12.05 8.31
N ARG A 299 17.92 -12.17 7.29
CA ARG A 299 18.85 -11.09 6.93
C ARG A 299 18.12 -9.78 6.64
N TYR A 300 17.06 -9.80 5.83
CA TYR A 300 16.31 -8.58 5.53
C TYR A 300 15.69 -7.96 6.77
N ILE A 301 15.12 -8.79 7.66
CA ILE A 301 14.53 -8.32 8.92
C ILE A 301 15.60 -7.67 9.82
N GLU A 302 16.75 -8.32 10.00
CA GLU A 302 17.84 -7.81 10.84
C GLU A 302 18.43 -6.51 10.28
N GLU A 303 18.67 -6.44 8.96
CA GLU A 303 19.17 -5.23 8.29
C GLU A 303 18.20 -4.05 8.45
N THR A 304 16.89 -4.28 8.27
CA THR A 304 15.89 -3.21 8.41
C THR A 304 15.64 -2.81 9.86
N GLU A 305 15.70 -3.75 10.81
CA GLU A 305 15.62 -3.45 12.25
C GLU A 305 16.81 -2.59 12.69
N GLU A 306 18.03 -2.93 12.26
CA GLU A 306 19.23 -2.18 12.59
C GLU A 306 19.15 -0.74 12.05
N LEU A 307 18.70 -0.57 10.81
CA LEU A 307 18.47 0.75 10.21
C LEU A 307 17.44 1.57 11.01
N ALA A 308 16.30 0.96 11.36
CA ALA A 308 15.24 1.59 12.15
C ALA A 308 15.76 2.02 13.54
N MET A 309 16.44 1.12 14.25
CA MET A 309 17.02 1.36 15.57
C MET A 309 18.04 2.50 15.55
N ASN A 310 18.93 2.51 14.56
CA ASN A 310 19.94 3.57 14.42
C ASN A 310 19.31 4.93 14.08
N ALA A 311 18.33 4.98 13.18
CA ALA A 311 17.62 6.21 12.88
C ALA A 311 16.88 6.78 14.09
N LEU A 312 16.14 5.94 14.83
CA LEU A 312 15.40 6.39 16.01
C LEU A 312 16.32 6.86 17.13
N ARG A 313 17.49 6.23 17.31
CA ARG A 313 18.51 6.69 18.27
C ARG A 313 19.06 8.06 17.89
N ASN A 314 19.39 8.27 16.61
CA ASN A 314 19.90 9.55 16.12
C ASN A 314 18.85 10.67 16.21
N HIS A 315 17.57 10.32 16.08
CA HIS A 315 16.44 11.25 16.12
C HIS A 315 15.62 11.15 17.41
N ARG A 316 16.26 10.77 18.53
CA ARG A 316 15.56 10.56 19.81
C ARG A 316 14.76 11.78 20.28
N HIS A 317 15.29 12.97 20.05
CA HIS A 317 14.62 14.23 20.38
C HIS A 317 13.31 14.43 19.62
N ILE A 318 13.25 14.00 18.35
CA ILE A 318 12.04 14.04 17.51
C ILE A 318 11.03 13.01 18.00
N LEU A 319 11.50 11.78 18.29
CA LEU A 319 10.67 10.71 18.85
C LEU A 319 9.98 11.17 20.15
N ASP A 320 10.74 11.75 21.09
CA ASP A 320 10.21 12.23 22.36
C ASP A 320 9.27 13.45 22.19
N LEU A 321 9.45 14.27 21.14
CA LEU A 321 8.53 15.36 20.82
C LEU A 321 7.19 14.82 20.31
N ILE A 322 7.21 13.94 19.31
CA ILE A 322 6.00 13.38 18.70
C ILE A 322 5.22 12.54 19.71
N ALA A 323 5.91 11.73 20.53
CA ALA A 323 5.27 10.94 21.57
C ALA A 323 4.57 11.83 22.62
N ARG A 324 5.16 12.98 23.00
CA ARG A 324 4.51 13.94 23.91
C ARG A 324 3.28 14.58 23.28
N GLU A 325 3.36 15.00 22.02
CA GLU A 325 2.22 15.60 21.31
C GLU A 325 1.05 14.60 21.20
N LEU A 326 1.34 13.34 20.87
CA LEU A 326 0.35 12.28 20.84
C LEU A 326 -0.29 12.03 22.22
N LEU A 327 0.47 12.16 23.31
CA LEU A 327 -0.07 12.03 24.66
C LEU A 327 -0.98 13.20 25.05
N GLU A 328 -0.69 14.41 24.57
CA GLU A 328 -1.45 15.61 24.89
C GLU A 328 -2.73 15.74 24.05
N ARG A 329 -2.65 15.43 22.74
CA ARG A 329 -3.76 15.66 21.79
C ARG A 329 -4.49 14.39 21.35
N SER A 330 -4.00 13.21 21.68
CA SER A 330 -4.46 11.89 21.18
C SER A 330 -4.39 11.70 19.66
N ARG A 331 -4.27 12.76 18.85
CA ARG A 331 -4.24 12.73 17.39
C ARG A 331 -3.25 13.76 16.86
N ILE A 332 -2.51 13.38 15.82
CA ILE A 332 -1.57 14.24 15.09
C ILE A 332 -1.67 13.95 13.59
N THR A 333 -1.55 14.98 12.77
CA THR A 333 -1.58 14.86 11.29
C THR A 333 -0.17 14.94 10.70
N GLY A 334 0.02 14.36 9.50
CA GLY A 334 1.32 14.42 8.81
C GLY A 334 1.77 15.84 8.51
N LEU A 335 0.85 16.75 8.15
CA LEU A 335 1.16 18.16 7.90
C LEU A 335 1.72 18.86 9.15
N GLU A 336 1.13 18.63 10.33
CA GLU A 336 1.63 19.18 11.59
C GLU A 336 3.03 18.64 11.92
N ILE A 337 3.30 17.38 11.58
CA ILE A 337 4.62 16.76 11.78
C ILE A 337 5.64 17.36 10.82
N GLU A 338 5.31 17.50 9.53
CA GLU A 338 6.17 18.14 8.53
C GLU A 338 6.56 19.57 8.93
N GLU A 339 5.61 20.36 9.46
CA GLU A 339 5.89 21.70 9.96
C GLU A 339 6.88 21.67 11.14
N LYS A 340 6.68 20.77 12.11
CA LYS A 340 7.59 20.61 13.26
C LYS A 340 8.97 20.11 12.84
N LEU A 341 9.06 19.22 11.85
CA LEU A 341 10.32 18.67 11.36
C LEU A 341 11.17 19.72 10.65
N LYS A 342 10.57 20.71 9.98
CA LYS A 342 11.31 21.82 9.35
C LYS A 342 12.15 22.59 10.36
N GLU A 343 11.65 22.75 11.59
CA GLU A 343 12.38 23.44 12.67
C GLU A 343 13.54 22.60 13.22
N LEU A 344 13.44 21.27 13.14
CA LEU A 344 14.38 20.33 13.75
C LEU A 344 15.49 19.86 12.80
N SER A 345 15.33 20.09 11.49
CA SER A 345 16.32 19.73 10.45
C SER A 345 16.88 18.30 10.60
N PRO A 346 16.00 17.26 10.54
CA PRO A 346 16.42 15.87 10.67
C PRO A 346 17.40 15.44 9.58
N VAL A 347 18.22 14.45 9.89
CA VAL A 347 19.07 13.79 8.89
C VAL A 347 18.20 12.81 8.11
N MET A 348 17.80 13.21 6.92
CA MET A 348 16.93 12.43 6.03
C MET A 348 17.67 11.19 5.48
N PHE A 349 16.91 10.14 5.23
CA PHE A 349 17.40 8.98 4.48
C PHE A 349 17.47 9.26 2.98
N GLU A 350 18.38 8.55 2.30
CA GLU A 350 18.27 8.38 0.85
C GLU A 350 17.18 7.34 0.58
N ASP A 351 16.18 7.71 -0.23
CA ASP A 351 15.14 6.76 -0.61
C ASP A 351 15.76 5.56 -1.33
N PHE A 352 15.40 4.35 -0.92
CA PHE A 352 15.87 3.13 -1.58
C PHE A 352 15.27 2.94 -3.00
N VAL A 353 14.34 3.80 -3.39
CA VAL A 353 13.71 3.83 -4.72
C VAL A 353 14.29 4.98 -5.52
N LYS A 354 15.07 4.65 -6.54
CA LYS A 354 15.42 5.63 -7.56
C LYS A 354 14.24 5.78 -8.53
N PRO A 355 13.78 6.99 -8.85
CA PRO A 355 12.73 7.17 -9.83
C PRO A 355 13.19 6.59 -11.16
N PHE A 356 12.44 5.63 -11.70
CA PHE A 356 12.67 5.13 -13.05
C PHE A 356 12.13 6.16 -14.03
N GLN A 357 12.92 7.20 -14.31
CA GLN A 357 12.60 8.17 -15.34
C GLN A 357 13.01 7.56 -16.69
N ILE A 358 12.07 6.93 -17.38
CA ILE A 358 12.17 6.84 -18.84
C ILE A 358 11.92 8.27 -19.32
N ASN A 359 12.98 8.98 -19.70
CA ASN A 359 12.83 10.24 -20.39
C ASN A 359 12.79 9.92 -21.89
N PRO A 360 11.60 9.82 -22.53
CA PRO A 360 11.48 9.42 -23.93
C PRO A 360 12.18 10.39 -24.89
N ASP A 361 12.50 11.60 -24.43
CA ASP A 361 13.18 12.64 -25.21
C ASP A 361 14.73 12.59 -25.07
N GLU A 362 15.28 11.82 -24.12
CA GLU A 362 16.73 11.70 -23.85
C GLU A 362 17.35 10.34 -24.23
N GLU A 363 16.56 9.35 -24.66
CA GLU A 363 17.09 8.05 -25.05
C GLU A 363 17.83 8.11 -26.39
N GLY A 364 19.13 8.41 -26.31
CA GLY A 364 20.10 7.90 -27.27
C GLY A 364 20.04 6.35 -27.32
N PRO A 365 20.73 5.71 -28.30
CA PRO A 365 20.76 4.26 -28.39
C PRO A 365 21.19 3.64 -27.04
N LEU A 366 20.53 2.55 -26.65
CA LEU A 366 20.81 1.82 -25.42
C LEU A 366 22.33 1.69 -25.20
N PRO A 367 22.86 2.03 -24.01
CA PRO A 367 24.28 1.94 -23.77
C PRO A 367 24.74 0.49 -23.98
N HIS A 368 25.56 0.28 -25.01
CA HIS A 368 26.16 -1.02 -25.30
C HIS A 368 27.28 -1.24 -24.29
N ASN A 369 27.07 -2.15 -23.34
CA ASN A 369 28.09 -2.46 -22.33
C ASN A 369 29.08 -3.50 -22.89
N ASP A 370 30.10 -3.03 -23.61
CA ASP A 370 31.18 -3.86 -24.20
C ASP A 370 31.97 -4.71 -23.16
N SER A 371 31.81 -4.41 -21.87
CA SER A 371 32.50 -5.12 -20.79
C SER A 371 31.87 -6.48 -20.44
N LEU A 372 30.60 -6.71 -20.81
CA LEU A 372 29.93 -8.00 -20.64
C LEU A 372 30.15 -8.87 -21.87
N ARG A 373 31.37 -9.38 -22.04
CA ARG A 373 31.58 -10.52 -22.95
C ARG A 373 30.86 -11.72 -22.37
N TYR A 374 29.91 -12.27 -23.13
CA TYR A 374 29.32 -13.57 -22.82
C TYR A 374 30.45 -14.59 -22.60
N GLN A 375 30.63 -15.01 -21.36
CA GLN A 375 31.47 -16.15 -21.04
C GLN A 375 30.60 -17.39 -21.25
N LEU A 376 31.06 -18.31 -22.10
CA LEU A 376 30.42 -19.61 -22.19
C LEU A 376 30.38 -20.22 -20.79
N PRO A 377 29.25 -20.78 -20.34
CA PRO A 377 29.20 -21.49 -19.08
C PRO A 377 30.29 -22.57 -19.07
N ASP A 378 31.03 -22.69 -17.96
CA ASP A 378 31.93 -23.83 -17.75
C ASP A 378 31.07 -25.11 -17.78
N LEU A 379 31.06 -25.78 -18.92
CA LEU A 379 30.44 -27.08 -19.09
C LEU A 379 31.32 -28.11 -18.37
N TYR A 380 31.09 -28.29 -17.08
CA TYR A 380 31.60 -29.47 -16.39
C TYR A 380 30.94 -30.69 -17.03
N PRO A 381 31.71 -31.65 -17.58
CA PRO A 381 31.12 -32.89 -18.05
C PRO A 381 30.44 -33.58 -16.87
N ALA A 382 29.14 -33.82 -17.00
CA ALA A 382 28.40 -34.59 -16.02
C ALA A 382 29.15 -35.92 -15.78
N PRO A 383 29.39 -36.32 -14.52
CA PRO A 383 30.02 -37.60 -14.25
C PRO A 383 29.18 -38.70 -14.89
N LEU A 384 29.76 -39.37 -15.89
CA LEU A 384 29.15 -40.49 -16.60
C LEU A 384 28.59 -41.46 -15.56
N HIS A 385 27.26 -41.60 -15.52
CA HIS A 385 26.61 -42.67 -14.77
C HIS A 385 27.24 -43.99 -15.22
N ARG A 386 27.97 -44.65 -14.30
CA ARG A 386 28.42 -46.03 -14.47
C ARG A 386 27.18 -46.90 -14.65
N LEU A 387 26.87 -47.24 -15.89
CA LEU A 387 26.01 -48.37 -16.21
C LEU A 387 26.72 -49.64 -15.71
N LEU A 388 26.26 -50.16 -14.57
CA LEU A 388 26.52 -51.52 -14.14
C LEU A 388 25.87 -52.48 -15.13
N ALA A 389 26.62 -52.90 -16.14
CA ALA A 389 26.28 -54.09 -16.91
C ALA A 389 26.49 -55.30 -15.99
N LYS A 390 25.39 -55.92 -15.55
CA LYS A 390 25.39 -57.29 -15.01
C LYS A 390 25.71 -58.23 -16.17
N ALA A 391 26.77 -59.03 -16.01
CA ALA A 391 27.05 -60.21 -16.82
C ALA A 391 26.16 -61.38 -16.39
#